data_AF-A0A3M7AF38-F1
#
_entry.id   AF-A0A3M7AF38-F1
#
_cell.length_a   1.000
_cell.length_b   1.000
_cell.length_c   1.000
_cell.angle_alpha   90.00
_cell.angle_beta   90.00
_cell.angle_gamma   90.00
#
_symmetry.space_group_name_H-M   'P 1'
#
loop_
_entity.id
_entity.type
_entity.pdbx_description
1 polymer ?
#
loop_
_entity_poly.entity_id
_entity_poly.type
_entity_poly.pdbx_seq_one_letter_code
_entity_poly.pdbx_strand_id
1 'polypeptide(L)'
;MLININAWTARLMSSAHAKEADMPDMSLYCIWTLRMVLEIEEQPSNVSLSATAVWFIPAAPVAKPGSRSNDQERRGFTRDRWQTWMQRLSELDGQISDATTKQMVEQARRAMSDAVKR
;
A
#
# COMPACT_ATOMS: atom_id res chain seq x y z
N MET A 1 17.28 7.18 -10.16
CA MET A 1 17.14 5.73 -10.43
C MET A 1 15.67 5.47 -10.71
N LEU A 2 15.29 5.19 -11.96
CA LEU A 2 13.90 4.89 -12.31
C LEU A 2 13.62 3.44 -11.89
N ILE A 3 12.75 3.24 -10.90
CA ILE A 3 12.33 1.90 -10.48
C ILE A 3 11.49 1.31 -11.62
N ASN A 4 11.90 0.15 -12.15
CA ASN A 4 11.04 -0.61 -13.05
C ASN A 4 9.90 -1.21 -12.21
N ILE A 5 8.72 -0.60 -12.31
CA ILE A 5 7.55 -0.96 -11.52
C ILE A 5 7.16 -2.40 -11.78
N ASN A 6 7.24 -2.90 -13.01
CA ASN A 6 6.90 -4.29 -13.32
C ASN A 6 7.85 -5.27 -12.61
N ALA A 7 9.16 -4.98 -12.60
CA ALA A 7 10.14 -5.80 -11.88
C ALA A 7 9.95 -5.75 -10.36
N TRP A 8 9.61 -4.57 -9.85
CA TRP A 8 9.30 -4.37 -8.43
C TRP A 8 8.00 -5.06 -8.00
N THR A 9 6.92 -4.94 -8.78
CA THR A 9 5.65 -5.63 -8.56
C THR A 9 5.82 -7.13 -8.69
N ALA A 10 6.60 -7.63 -9.66
CA ALA A 10 6.90 -9.05 -9.79
C ALA A 10 7.66 -9.57 -8.54
N ARG A 11 8.63 -8.81 -8.04
CA ARG A 11 9.36 -9.15 -6.82
C ARG A 11 8.43 -9.12 -5.59
N LEU A 12 7.56 -8.14 -5.49
CA LEU A 12 6.57 -8.06 -4.43
C LEU A 12 5.61 -9.26 -4.46
N MET A 13 5.02 -9.55 -5.62
CA MET A 13 4.11 -10.68 -5.80
C MET A 13 4.82 -12.01 -5.55
N SER A 14 6.06 -12.17 -6.03
CA SER A 14 6.89 -13.35 -5.73
C SER A 14 7.13 -13.49 -4.23
N SER A 15 7.39 -12.39 -3.50
CA SER A 15 7.57 -12.43 -2.05
C SER A 15 6.27 -12.73 -1.30
N ALA A 16 5.13 -12.23 -1.78
CA ALA A 16 3.81 -12.52 -1.21
C ALA A 16 3.40 -13.99 -1.38
N HIS A 17 3.91 -14.66 -2.42
CA HIS A 17 3.66 -16.08 -2.70
C HIS A 17 4.78 -17.01 -2.22
N ALA A 18 5.89 -16.49 -1.69
CA ALA A 18 7.01 -17.30 -1.21
C ALA A 18 6.71 -17.92 0.16
N LYS A 19 7.11 -19.18 0.35
CA LYS A 19 7.03 -19.86 1.65
C LYS A 19 8.17 -19.39 2.54
N GLU A 20 7.84 -18.56 3.53
CA GLU A 20 8.51 -18.08 4.76
C GLU A 20 10.05 -18.03 4.89
N ALA A 21 10.83 -18.96 4.34
CA ALA A 21 12.26 -19.12 4.65
C ALA A 21 13.22 -18.19 3.89
N ASP A 22 12.78 -17.54 2.81
CA ASP A 22 13.65 -16.68 1.96
C ASP A 22 12.94 -15.37 1.56
N MET A 23 12.08 -14.86 2.44
CA MET A 23 11.32 -13.62 2.20
C MET A 23 12.17 -12.40 2.57
N PRO A 24 12.47 -11.49 1.63
CA PRO A 24 13.03 -10.20 1.99
C PRO A 24 11.99 -9.37 2.77
N ASP A 25 12.38 -8.77 3.90
CA ASP A 25 11.50 -7.85 4.64
C ASP A 25 11.31 -6.56 3.84
N MET A 26 10.16 -6.47 3.19
CA MET A 26 9.76 -5.35 2.36
C MET A 26 8.87 -4.34 3.11
N SER A 27 8.62 -4.55 4.40
CA SER A 27 7.70 -3.71 5.18
C SER A 27 8.18 -2.26 5.28
N LEU A 28 9.49 -2.03 5.43
CA LEU A 28 10.08 -0.69 5.44
C LEU A 28 9.92 0.04 4.11
N TYR A 29 10.12 -0.65 2.98
CA TYR A 29 9.89 -0.07 1.66
C TYR A 29 8.41 0.26 1.46
N CYS A 30 7.51 -0.62 1.91
CA CYS A 30 6.08 -0.37 1.89
C CYS A 30 5.74 0.91 2.66
N ILE A 31 6.09 0.99 3.94
CA ILE A 31 5.79 2.16 4.78
C ILE A 31 6.40 3.43 4.18
N TRP A 32 7.64 3.36 3.69
CA TRP A 32 8.28 4.51 3.07
C TRP A 32 7.52 4.98 1.83
N THR A 33 7.12 4.08 0.92
CA THR A 33 6.30 4.42 -0.25
C THR A 33 4.98 5.06 0.16
N LEU A 34 4.28 4.46 1.13
CA LEU A 34 2.99 4.98 1.60
C LEU A 34 3.12 6.39 2.17
N ARG A 35 4.14 6.64 3.00
CA ARG A 35 4.39 7.97 3.58
C ARG A 35 4.77 9.00 2.52
N MET A 36 5.64 8.63 1.58
CA MET A 36 6.02 9.53 0.49
C MET A 36 4.81 9.98 -0.31
N VAL A 37 3.95 9.04 -0.72
CA VAL A 37 2.84 9.33 -1.64
C VAL A 37 1.62 9.90 -0.93
N LEU A 38 1.31 9.46 0.29
CA LEU A 38 0.07 9.81 0.99
C LEU A 38 0.26 10.85 2.09
N GLU A 39 1.46 11.02 2.64
CA GLU A 39 1.72 12.00 3.71
C GLU A 39 2.56 13.19 3.23
N ILE A 40 3.48 13.00 2.28
CA ILE A 40 4.46 14.02 1.87
C ILE A 40 4.09 14.66 0.53
N GLU A 41 3.67 13.87 -0.47
CA GLU A 41 3.27 14.38 -1.78
C GLU A 41 1.88 15.05 -1.72
N GLU A 42 1.83 16.37 -1.92
CA GLU A 42 0.56 17.10 -2.02
C GLU A 42 -0.23 16.73 -3.28
N GLN A 43 0.47 16.44 -4.38
CA GLN A 43 -0.10 16.01 -5.66
C GLN A 43 0.70 14.84 -6.23
N PRO A 44 0.40 13.60 -5.80
CA PRO A 44 1.14 12.44 -6.26
C PRO A 44 0.82 12.12 -7.73
N SER A 45 1.84 11.67 -8.46
CA SER A 45 1.67 11.23 -9.83
C SER A 45 0.85 9.94 -9.92
N ASN A 46 0.21 9.67 -11.08
CA ASN A 46 -0.49 8.40 -11.32
C ASN A 46 0.41 7.17 -11.08
N VAL A 47 1.71 7.31 -11.37
CA VAL A 47 2.72 6.27 -11.15
C VAL A 47 2.95 6.03 -9.66
N SER A 48 3.07 7.08 -8.87
CA SER A 48 3.19 7.04 -7.40
C SER A 48 1.97 6.37 -6.76
N LEU A 49 0.77 6.72 -7.26
CA LEU A 49 -0.48 6.14 -6.78
C LEU A 49 -0.61 4.65 -7.12
N SER A 50 -0.24 4.25 -8.32
CA SER A 50 -0.19 2.84 -8.70
C SER A 50 0.79 2.04 -7.82
N ALA A 51 1.99 2.58 -7.55
CA ALA A 51 2.96 1.93 -6.67
C ALA A 51 2.42 1.74 -5.25
N THR A 52 1.72 2.75 -4.73
CA THR A 52 1.05 2.69 -3.42
C THR A 52 -0.06 1.64 -3.41
N ALA A 53 -0.89 1.59 -4.45
CA ALA A 53 -1.98 0.62 -4.57
C ALA A 53 -1.47 -0.83 -4.62
N VAL A 54 -0.34 -1.07 -5.31
CA VAL A 54 0.29 -2.40 -5.40
C VAL A 54 0.70 -2.94 -4.03
N TRP A 55 1.03 -2.09 -3.06
CA TRP A 55 1.30 -2.55 -1.70
C TRP A 55 0.03 -3.00 -0.98
N PHE A 56 -1.05 -2.23 -1.09
CA PHE A 56 -2.27 -2.51 -0.35
C PHE A 56 -3.01 -3.76 -0.84
N ILE A 57 -2.97 -4.07 -2.14
CA ILE A 57 -3.72 -5.22 -2.70
C ILE A 57 -3.31 -6.55 -2.03
N PRO A 58 -2.01 -6.95 -1.99
CA PRO A 58 -1.57 -8.16 -1.31
C PRO A 58 -1.30 -7.96 0.19
N ALA A 59 -0.88 -6.76 0.63
CA ALA A 59 -0.45 -6.57 2.02
C ALA A 59 -1.59 -6.22 2.98
N ALA A 60 -2.71 -5.64 2.51
CA ALA A 60 -3.79 -5.24 3.41
C ALA A 60 -4.36 -6.39 4.26
N PRO A 61 -4.60 -7.61 3.72
CA PRO A 61 -5.10 -8.73 4.52
C PRO A 61 -4.18 -9.16 5.67
N VAL A 62 -2.85 -8.98 5.52
CA VAL A 62 -1.84 -9.37 6.52
C VAL A 62 -1.43 -8.22 7.44
N ALA A 63 -1.55 -6.97 6.98
CA ALA A 63 -1.14 -5.78 7.72
C ALA A 63 -2.15 -5.34 8.81
N LYS A 64 -3.32 -5.99 8.90
CA LYS A 64 -4.45 -5.73 9.82
C LYS A 64 -4.24 -4.53 10.76
N PRO A 65 -4.87 -3.37 10.51
CA PRO A 65 -4.68 -2.20 11.35
C PRO A 65 -5.13 -2.49 12.79
N GLY A 66 -4.20 -2.39 13.75
CA GLY A 66 -4.49 -2.55 15.18
C GLY A 66 -4.62 -3.99 15.67
N SER A 67 -4.07 -4.99 14.97
CA SER A 67 -3.90 -6.31 15.59
C SER A 67 -2.86 -6.18 16.72
N ARG A 68 -3.20 -6.68 17.93
CA ARG A 68 -2.51 -6.49 19.22
C ARG A 68 -1.03 -6.94 19.29
N SER A 69 -0.38 -7.21 18.17
CA SER A 69 1.06 -7.40 18.15
C SER A 69 1.73 -6.04 18.29
N ASN A 70 2.45 -5.83 19.40
CA ASN A 70 3.32 -4.66 19.64
C ASN A 70 4.27 -4.36 18.45
N ASP A 71 4.50 -5.30 17.53
CA ASP A 71 5.32 -5.09 16.34
C ASP A 71 4.64 -4.27 15.24
N GLN A 72 3.30 -4.32 15.09
CA GLN A 72 2.62 -3.59 14.01
C GLN A 72 2.53 -2.08 14.29
N GLU A 73 2.33 -1.70 15.56
CA GLU A 73 2.43 -0.30 16.00
C GLU A 73 3.86 0.24 15.83
N ARG A 74 4.90 -0.57 16.06
CA ARG A 74 6.30 -0.18 15.79
C ARG A 74 6.64 -0.08 14.31
N ARG A 75 5.94 -0.83 13.45
CA ARG A 75 6.08 -0.76 11.98
C ARG A 75 5.22 0.36 11.36
N GLY A 76 4.55 1.22 12.13
CA GLY A 76 3.89 2.41 11.58
C GLY A 76 2.62 2.16 10.77
N PHE A 77 2.03 0.96 10.84
CA PHE A 77 0.68 0.64 10.35
C PHE A 77 -0.36 0.87 11.46
N THR A 78 -0.39 2.08 12.01
CA THR A 78 -1.35 2.43 13.06
C THR A 78 -2.75 2.61 12.47
N ARG A 79 -3.78 2.44 13.32
CA ARG A 79 -5.18 2.62 12.90
C ARG A 79 -5.44 4.04 12.37
N ASP A 80 -4.83 5.04 13.00
CA ASP A 80 -4.97 6.44 12.61
C ASP A 80 -4.37 6.69 11.23
N ARG A 81 -3.15 6.19 10.98
CA ARG A 81 -2.53 6.30 9.65
C ARG A 81 -3.33 5.57 8.58
N TRP A 82 -3.87 4.40 8.90
CA TRP A 82 -4.72 3.65 7.98
C TRP A 82 -5.94 4.45 7.55
N GLN A 83 -6.60 5.12 8.49
CA GLN A 83 -7.74 6.00 8.20
C GLN A 83 -7.32 7.22 7.36
N THR A 84 -6.21 7.88 7.71
CA THR A 84 -5.66 9.00 6.95
C THR A 84 -5.34 8.60 5.51
N TRP A 85 -4.69 7.45 5.31
CA TRP A 85 -4.36 6.93 3.98
C TRP A 85 -5.60 6.58 3.17
N MET A 86 -6.61 5.96 3.78
CA MET A 86 -7.90 5.70 3.12
C MET A 86 -8.60 6.98 2.69
N GLN A 87 -8.63 8.01 3.55
CA GLN A 87 -9.22 9.30 3.23
C GLN A 87 -8.47 9.96 2.07
N ARG A 88 -7.13 9.96 2.14
CA ARG A 88 -6.28 10.56 1.12
C ARG A 88 -6.45 9.90 -0.26
N LEU A 89 -6.50 8.57 -0.30
CA LEU A 89 -6.80 7.83 -1.54
C LEU A 89 -8.18 8.20 -2.11
N SER A 90 -9.17 8.43 -1.26
CA SER A 90 -10.51 8.87 -1.69
C SER A 90 -10.52 10.28 -2.26
N GLU A 91 -9.74 11.20 -1.70
CA GLU A 91 -9.59 12.57 -2.22
C GLU A 91 -8.90 12.58 -3.59
N LEU A 92 -7.89 11.72 -3.75
CA LEU A 92 -7.10 11.62 -4.96
C LEU A 92 -7.80 10.87 -6.09
N ASP A 93 -8.78 10.00 -5.81
CA ASP A 93 -9.52 9.25 -6.83
C ASP A 93 -10.20 10.16 -7.87
N GLY A 94 -10.68 11.33 -7.45
CA GLY A 94 -11.26 12.34 -8.35
C GLY A 94 -10.25 13.03 -9.28
N GLN A 95 -8.95 12.90 -8.99
CA GLN A 95 -7.86 13.55 -9.73
C GLN A 95 -7.12 12.59 -10.68
N ILE A 96 -7.40 11.28 -10.57
CA ILE A 96 -6.75 10.26 -11.41
C ILE A 96 -7.41 10.26 -12.80
N SER A 97 -6.63 10.64 -13.81
CA SER A 97 -7.03 10.60 -15.21
C SER A 97 -6.77 9.24 -15.89
N ASP A 98 -5.87 8.43 -15.34
CA ASP A 98 -5.50 7.13 -15.89
C ASP A 98 -6.43 6.01 -15.41
N ALA A 99 -7.06 5.30 -16.35
CA ALA A 99 -8.02 4.24 -16.04
C ALA A 99 -7.38 3.06 -15.29
N THR A 100 -6.11 2.75 -15.57
CA THR A 100 -5.38 1.64 -14.93
C THR A 100 -5.08 1.99 -13.48
N THR A 101 -4.50 3.16 -13.22
CA THR A 101 -4.24 3.68 -11.87
C THR A 101 -5.55 3.75 -11.08
N LYS A 102 -6.63 4.22 -11.69
CA LYS A 102 -7.94 4.30 -11.04
C LYS A 102 -8.45 2.93 -10.59
N GLN A 103 -8.35 1.93 -11.47
CA GLN A 103 -8.71 0.55 -11.12
C GLN A 103 -7.84 0.00 -9.99
N MET A 104 -6.53 0.26 -10.01
CA MET A 104 -5.62 -0.21 -8.97
C MET A 104 -5.91 0.43 -7.62
N VAL A 105 -6.16 1.74 -7.58
CA VAL A 105 -6.53 2.48 -6.36
C VAL A 105 -7.84 1.96 -5.78
N GLU A 106 -8.84 1.70 -6.61
CA GLU A 106 -10.11 1.12 -6.15
C GLU A 106 -9.93 -0.31 -5.61
N GLN A 107 -9.11 -1.15 -6.24
CA GLN A 107 -8.78 -2.49 -5.72
C GLN A 107 -8.05 -2.41 -4.37
N ALA A 108 -7.07 -1.51 -4.24
CA ALA A 108 -6.39 -1.24 -2.98
C ALA A 108 -7.37 -0.82 -1.89
N ARG A 109 -8.29 0.10 -2.19
CA ARG A 109 -9.28 0.61 -1.24
C ARG A 109 -10.24 -0.48 -0.76
N ARG A 110 -10.64 -1.39 -1.66
CA ARG A 110 -11.44 -2.59 -1.31
C ARG A 110 -10.65 -3.51 -0.38
N ALA A 111 -9.42 -3.87 -0.74
CA ALA A 111 -8.56 -4.70 0.10
C ALA A 111 -8.34 -4.07 1.49
N MET A 112 -8.17 -2.75 1.55
CA MET A 112 -8.02 -2.02 2.81
C MET A 112 -9.30 -2.03 3.65
N SER A 113 -10.47 -1.87 3.03
CA SER A 113 -11.77 -1.93 3.72
C SER A 113 -12.05 -3.32 4.27
N ASP A 114 -11.77 -4.37 3.50
CA ASP A 114 -11.98 -5.76 3.92
C ASP A 114 -11.05 -6.17 5.06
N ALA A 115 -9.82 -5.63 5.09
CA ALA A 115 -8.87 -5.85 6.18
C ALA A 115 -9.33 -5.27 7.54
N VAL A 116 -10.15 -4.21 7.54
CA VAL A 116 -10.71 -3.60 8.76
C VAL A 116 -11.94 -4.36 9.26
N LYS A 117 -12.68 -5.04 8.37
CA LYS A 117 -13.92 -5.77 8.70
C LYS A 117 -13.68 -7.19 9.24
N ARG A 118 -12.47 -7.73 9.14
CA ARG A 118 -12.09 -9.12 9.51
C ARG A 118 -11.37 -9.22 10.84
#